data_AF-A0A961NN36-F1
#
_entry.id   AF-A0A961NN36-F1
#
_cell.length_a   1.000
_cell.length_b   1.000
_cell.length_c   1.000
_cell.angle_alpha   90.00
_cell.angle_beta   90.00
_cell.angle_gamma   90.00
#
_symmetry.space_group_name_H-M   'P 1'
#
loop_
_entity.id
_entity.type
_entity.pdbx_description
1 polymer ?
#
loop_
_entity_poly.entity_id
_entity_poly.type
_entity_poly.pdbx_seq_one_letter_code
_entity_poly.pdbx_strand_id
1 'polypeptide(L)' 'MRILITGAGGYVGQSLIPILLASGHTIVGTSRNPDRQRETESRIDWIRW' A
#
# COMPACT_ATOMS: atom_id res chain seq x y z
N MET A 1 -13.55 -3.69 0.80
CA MET A 1 -13.37 -3.41 -0.65
C MET A 1 -11.89 -3.52 -1.01
N ARG A 2 -11.53 -3.81 -2.28
CA ARG A 2 -10.13 -3.83 -2.76
C ARG A 2 -9.79 -2.48 -3.41
N ILE A 3 -8.78 -1.79 -2.88
CA ILE A 3 -8.43 -0.40 -3.25
C ILE A 3 -7.03 -0.38 -3.85
N LEU A 4 -6.88 0.25 -5.02
CA LEU A 4 -5.58 0.54 -5.63
C LEU A 4 -5.08 1.92 -5.18
N ILE A 5 -3.87 1.99 -4.64
CA ILE A 5 -3.21 3.24 -4.28
C ILE A 5 -1.97 3.43 -5.16
N THR A 6 -2.04 4.41 -6.05
CA THR A 6 -0.88 4.84 -6.84
C THR A 6 0.06 5.67 -5.98
N GLY A 7 1.35 5.34 -5.96
CA GLY A 7 2.30 6.04 -5.08
C GLY A 7 2.13 5.68 -3.61
N ALA A 8 1.70 4.45 -3.31
CA ALA A 8 1.43 3.95 -1.97
C ALA A 8 2.63 4.03 -1.02
N GLY A 9 3.86 3.98 -1.56
CA GLY A 9 5.10 4.17 -0.78
C GLY A 9 5.47 5.62 -0.49
N GLY A 10 4.68 6.60 -0.94
CA GLY A 10 4.89 8.03 -0.68
C GLY A 10 4.25 8.50 0.63
N TYR A 11 4.50 9.75 1.02
CA TYR A 11 4.04 10.32 2.30
C TYR A 11 2.53 10.17 2.55
N VAL A 12 1.72 10.53 1.56
CA VAL A 12 0.25 10.42 1.65
C VAL A 12 -0.18 8.96 1.65
N GLY A 13 0.41 8.13 0.78
CA GLY A 13 0.10 6.71 0.68
C GLY A 13 0.31 5.98 2.00
N GLN A 14 1.47 6.19 2.64
CA GLN A 14 1.80 5.57 3.92
C GLN A 14 0.90 6.04 5.07
N SER A 15 0.41 7.28 5.02
CA SER A 15 -0.55 7.78 6.02
C SER A 15 -1.96 7.24 5.80
N LEU A 16 -2.35 7.01 4.54
CA LEU A 16 -3.69 6.57 4.15
C LEU A 16 -3.91 5.07 4.37
N ILE A 17 -2.88 4.26 4.11
CA ILE A 17 -2.89 2.80 4.28
C ILE A 17 -3.47 2.35 5.63
N PRO A 18 -2.97 2.80 6.80
CA PRO A 18 -3.46 2.30 8.09
C PRO A 18 -4.93 2.64 8.33
N ILE A 19 -5.39 3.78 7.83
CA ILE A 19 -6.80 4.21 7.94
C ILE A 19 -7.68 3.25 7.13
N LEU A 20 -7.32 2.97 5.88
CA LEU A 20 -8.09 2.08 5.01
C LEU A 20 -8.05 0.62 5.49
N LEU A 21 -6.92 0.16 6.01
CA LEU A 21 -6.81 -1.16 6.63
C LEU A 21 -7.68 -1.26 7.89
N ALA A 22 -7.70 -0.23 8.74
CA ALA A 22 -8.55 -0.19 9.94
C ALA A 22 -10.05 -0.21 9.60
N SER A 23 -10.44 0.38 8.47
CA SER A 23 -11.80 0.30 7.93
C SER A 23 -12.14 -1.05 7.28
N GLY A 24 -11.24 -2.04 7.30
CA GLY A 24 -11.49 -3.37 6.76
C GLY A 24 -11.34 -3.49 5.25
N HIS A 25 -10.65 -2.54 4.61
CA HIS A 25 -10.32 -2.63 3.19
C HIS A 25 -9.07 -3.47 2.94
N THR A 26 -8.97 -4.06 1.74
CA THR A 26 -7.76 -4.69 1.23
C THR A 26 -7.08 -3.72 0.27
N ILE A 27 -5.75 -3.64 0.30
CA ILE A 27 -4.99 -2.64 -0.44
C ILE A 27 -4.06 -3.31 -1.46
N VAL A 28 -4.05 -2.75 -2.66
CA VAL A 28 -3.03 -2.96 -3.69
C VAL A 28 -2.23 -1.66 -3.81
N GLY A 29 -0.93 -1.71 -3.50
CA GLY A 29 -0.06 -0.54 -3.51
C GLY A 29 0.87 -0.55 -4.70
N THR A 30 1.04 0.60 -5.38
CA THR A 30 2.06 0.75 -6.43
C THR A 30 3.33 1.39 -5.87
N SER A 31 4.49 0.81 -6.20
CA SER A 31 5.81 1.36 -5.85
C SER A 31 6.84 1.10 -6.94
N ARG A 32 7.79 2.03 -7.12
CA ARG A 32 8.98 1.81 -7.97
C ARG A 32 9.90 0.72 -7.41
N ASN A 33 9.89 0.54 -6.09
CA ASN A 33 10.61 -0.50 -5.38
C ASN A 33 9.63 -1.23 -4.44
N PRO A 34 8.88 -2.23 -4.94
CA PRO A 34 7.88 -2.94 -4.15
C PRO A 34 8.49 -3.92 -3.14
N ASP A 35 9.70 -4.43 -3.38
CA ASP A 35 10.33 -5.39 -2.47
C ASP A 35 10.72 -4.75 -1.14
N ARG A 36 11.29 -3.53 -1.20
CA ARG A 36 11.51 -2.71 0.00
C ARG A 36 10.21 -2.45 0.78
N GLN A 37 9.09 -2.27 0.07
CA GLN A 37 7.82 -1.99 0.74
C GLN A 37 7.24 -3.25 1.40
N ARG A 38 7.44 -4.44 0.81
CA ARG A 38 7.04 -5.71 1.40
C ARG A 38 7.72 -6.01 2.73
N GLU A 39 8.96 -5.54 2.93
CA GLU A 39 9.68 -5.69 4.21
C GLU A 39 8.97 -4.95 5.36
N THR A 40 8.32 -3.82 5.07
CA THR A 40 7.66 -2.98 6.07
C THR A 40 6.17 -3.28 6.19
N GLU A 41 5.51 -3.54 5.06
CA GLU A 41 4.04 -3.61 4.93
C GLU A 41 3.65 -4.88 4.17
N SER A 42 3.79 -6.04 4.82
CA SER A 42 3.48 -7.35 4.23
C SER A 42 1.98 -7.61 4.03
N ARG A 43 1.12 -6.79 4.66
CA ARG A 43 -0.36 -6.85 4.55
C ARG A 43 -0.88 -6.26 3.24
N ILE A 44 -0.01 -5.63 2.45
CA ILE A 44 -0.36 -4.93 1.21
C ILE A 44 0.14 -5.75 0.02
N ASP A 45 -0.71 -5.87 -0.99
CA ASP A 45 -0.34 -6.45 -2.28
C ASP A 45 0.43 -5.41 -3.10
N TRP A 46 1.76 -5.53 -3.14
CA TRP A 46 2.63 -4.56 -3.80
C TRP A 46 2.89 -4.92 -5.27
N ILE A 47 2.55 -3.99 -6.16
CA ILE A 47 2.84 -4.09 -7.60
C ILE A 47 3.88 -3.06 -8.04
N ARG A 48 4.73 -3.47 -8.97
CA ARG A 48 5.69 -2.59 -9.64
C ARG A 48 4.98 -1.78 -10.72
N TRP A 49 5.34 -0.51 -10.85
CA TRP A 49 4.95 0.38 -11.95
C TRP A 49 6.16 1.15 -12.47
#